data_AF-A0A497QEJ5-F1
#
_entry.id   AF-A0A497QEJ5-F1
#
_cell.length_a   1.000
_cell.length_b   1.000
_cell.length_c   1.000
_cell.angle_alpha   90.00
_cell.angle_beta   90.00
_cell.angle_gamma   90.00
#
_symmetry.space_group_name_H-M   'P 1'
#
loop_
_entity.id
_entity.type
_entity.pdbx_description
1 polymer ?
#
loop_
_entity_poly.entity_id
_entity_poly.type
_entity_poly.pdbx_seq_one_letter_code
_entity_poly.pdbx_strand_id
1 'polypeptide(L)' 'MKINSLSLFDNVNDYIYIDANVFHFAIRGIGHVGDICTNFLRKVESGYIRAVTSPLVLDELMYKLLLK' A
#
# COMPACT_ATOMS: atom_id res chain seq x y z
N MET A 1 -15.44 5.72 15.37
CA MET A 1 -14.13 5.33 15.93
C MET A 1 -13.05 6.06 15.15
N LYS A 2 -12.49 7.15 15.71
CA LYS A 2 -11.37 7.88 15.09
C LYS A 2 -10.09 7.13 15.45
N ILE A 3 -9.55 6.37 14.50
CA ILE A 3 -8.21 5.80 14.65
C ILE A 3 -7.26 6.95 14.34
N ASN A 4 -6.53 7.42 15.35
CA ASN A 4 -5.41 8.33 15.15
C ASN A 4 -4.33 7.56 14.38
N SER A 5 -4.28 7.76 13.06
CA SER A 5 -3.38 7.05 12.14
C SER A 5 -1.90 7.33 12.37
N LEU A 6 -1.57 8.32 13.22
CA LEU A 6 -0.19 8.72 13.50
C LEU A 6 0.50 7.81 14.53
N SER A 7 -0.23 7.19 15.46
CA SER A 7 0.36 6.40 16.55
C SER A 7 0.54 4.92 16.24
N LEU A 8 0.14 4.46 15.05
CA LEU A 8 0.28 3.06 14.60
C LEU A 8 1.66 2.77 14.02
N PHE A 9 2.48 3.80 13.78
CA PHE A 9 3.80 3.69 13.16
C PHE A 9 4.94 4.14 14.07
N ASP A 10 4.66 4.40 15.35
CA ASP A 10 5.68 4.82 16.33
C ASP A 10 6.64 3.68 16.72
N ASN A 11 6.31 2.43 16.37
CA ASN A 11 7.26 1.31 16.45
C ASN A 11 7.99 1.16 15.11
N VAL A 12 9.21 1.71 15.08
CA VAL A 12 10.19 1.59 13.99
C VAL A 12 10.46 0.13 13.58
N ASN A 13 10.08 -0.84 14.43
CA ASN A 13 10.28 -2.27 14.25
C ASN A 13 9.07 -3.07 13.72
N ASP A 14 7.92 -2.46 13.46
CA ASP A 14 6.79 -3.20 12.88
C ASP A 14 6.83 -3.20 11.35
N TYR A 15 6.48 -4.33 10.75
CA TYR A 15 6.27 -4.47 9.31
C TYR A 15 4.80 -4.30 9.00
N ILE A 16 4.48 -3.50 7.98
CA ILE A 16 3.12 -3.39 7.46
C ILE A 16 2.93 -4.43 6.38
N TYR A 17 1.84 -5.19 6.44
CA TYR A 17 1.42 -6.04 5.33
C TYR A 17 0.59 -5.23 4.31
N ILE A 18 0.98 -5.27 3.04
CA ILE A 18 0.32 -4.53 1.94
C ILE A 18 -0.58 -5.48 1.14
N ASP A 19 -1.84 -5.09 0.98
CA ASP A 19 -2.86 -5.76 0.18
C ASP A 19 -2.84 -5.32 -1.30
N ALA A 20 -3.38 -6.15 -2.21
CA ALA A 20 -3.45 -5.88 -3.64
C ALA A 20 -4.15 -4.56 -3.97
N ASN A 21 -5.15 -4.18 -3.16
CA ASN A 21 -5.92 -2.96 -3.41
C ASN A 21 -5.09 -1.68 -3.28
N VAL A 22 -4.08 -1.65 -2.42
CA VAL A 22 -3.18 -0.47 -2.30
C VAL A 22 -2.42 -0.25 -3.60
N PHE A 23 -1.88 -1.33 -4.19
CA PHE A 23 -1.23 -1.26 -5.49
C PHE A 23 -2.22 -0.91 -6.60
N HIS A 24 -3.41 -1.52 -6.60
CA HIS A 24 -4.45 -1.24 -7.58
C HIS A 24 -4.85 0.24 -7.57
N PHE A 25 -5.05 0.86 -6.40
CA PHE A 25 -5.34 2.29 -6.30
C PHE A 25 -4.15 3.18 -6.65
N ALA A 26 -2.91 2.77 -6.36
CA ALA A 26 -1.74 3.52 -6.82
C ALA A 26 -1.64 3.54 -8.36
N ILE A 27 -2.03 2.46 -9.04
CA ILE A 27 -1.93 2.33 -10.51
C ILE A 27 -3.15 2.92 -11.23
N ARG A 28 -4.36 2.69 -10.71
CA ARG A 28 -5.65 3.04 -11.37
C ARG A 28 -6.49 4.05 -10.63
N GLY A 29 -6.16 4.38 -9.38
CA GLY A 29 -6.95 5.29 -8.56
C GLY A 29 -6.96 6.70 -9.15
N ILE A 30 -8.13 7.33 -9.14
CA ILE A 30 -8.31 8.72 -9.61
C ILE A 30 -8.31 9.65 -8.40
N GLY A 31 -7.66 10.81 -8.57
CA GLY A 31 -7.65 11.87 -7.58
C GLY A 31 -6.95 11.47 -6.29
N HIS A 32 -7.45 12.01 -5.17
CA HIS A 32 -6.75 12.02 -3.90
C HIS A 32 -6.34 10.63 -3.38
N VAL A 33 -7.15 9.59 -3.62
CA VAL A 33 -6.85 8.24 -3.14
C VAL A 33 -5.66 7.63 -3.89
N GLY A 34 -5.57 7.84 -5.21
CA GLY A 34 -4.44 7.38 -6.00
C GLY A 34 -3.13 8.07 -5.57
N ASP A 35 -3.19 9.37 -5.30
CA ASP A 35 -2.04 10.14 -4.82
C ASP A 35 -1.56 9.67 -3.44
N ILE A 36 -2.49 9.37 -2.52
CA ILE A 36 -2.15 8.84 -1.19
C ILE A 36 -1.46 7.48 -1.33
N CYS A 37 -2.03 6.54 -2.09
CA CYS A 37 -1.46 5.21 -2.27
C CYS A 37 -0.10 5.27 -2.96
N THR A 38 0.05 6.12 -3.97
CA THR A 38 1.33 6.33 -4.66
C THR A 38 2.40 6.87 -3.72
N ASN A 39 2.08 7.90 -2.93
CA ASN A 39 3.03 8.47 -1.97
C ASN A 39 3.36 7.50 -0.82
N PHE A 40 2.41 6.68 -0.40
CA PHE A 40 2.66 5.60 0.56
C PHE A 40 3.66 4.58 -0.01
N LEU A 41 3.44 4.09 -1.24
CA LEU A 41 4.36 3.12 -1.87
C LEU A 41 5.75 3.71 -2.11
N ARG A 42 5.87 5.01 -2.45
CA ARG A 42 7.18 5.69 -2.53
C ARG A 42 7.94 5.70 -1.20
N LYS A 43 7.24 5.83 -0.07
CA LYS A 43 7.85 5.75 1.26
C LYS A 43 8.30 4.32 1.60
N VAL A 44 7.60 3.31 1.10
CA VAL A 44 8.02 1.91 1.21
C VAL A 44 9.26 1.66 0.35
N GLU A 45 9.24 2.10 -0.90
CA GLU A 45 10.35 1.98 -1.85
C GLU A 45 11.62 2.67 -1.34
N SER A 46 11.49 3.84 -0.70
CA SER A 46 12.65 4.56 -0.12
C SER A 46 13.17 3.95 1.19
N GLY A 47 12.49 2.93 1.74
CA GLY A 47 12.81 2.34 3.04
C GLY A 47 12.38 3.16 4.26
N TYR A 48 11.67 4.28 4.07
CA TYR A 48 11.09 5.06 5.17
C TYR A 48 10.00 4.27 5.91
N ILE A 49 9.27 3.41 5.20
CA ILE A 49 8.30 2.47 5.77
C ILE A 49 8.75 1.05 5.45
N ARG A 50 8.87 0.21 6.49
CA ARG A 50 9.13 -1.23 6.30
C ARG A 50 7.81 -1.95 6.07
N ALA A 51 7.67 -2.56 4.91
CA ALA A 51 6.46 -3.26 4.53
C ALA A 51 6.77 -4.53 3.74
N VAL A 52 5.84 -5.47 3.78
CA VAL A 52 5.90 -6.76 3.08
C VAL A 52 4.57 -7.01 2.38
N THR A 53 4.61 -7.85 1.37
CA THR A 53 3.41 -8.42 0.75
C THR A 53 3.66 -9.90 0.45
N SER A 54 2.65 -10.61 -0.04
CA SER A 54 2.79 -12.02 -0.40
C SER A 54 2.72 -12.22 -1.92
N PRO A 55 3.25 -13.35 -2.42
CA PRO A 55 3.06 -13.74 -3.81
C PRO A 55 1.59 -13.78 -4.24
N LEU A 56 0.68 -14.22 -3.36
CA LEU A 56 -0.77 -14.26 -3.64
C LEU A 56 -1.35 -12.87 -3.92
N VAL A 57 -0.89 -11.84 -3.20
CA VAL A 57 -1.28 -10.45 -3.46
C VAL A 57 -0.80 -9.98 -4.82
N LEU A 58 0.42 -10.37 -5.22
CA LEU A 58 0.94 -10.05 -6.55
C LEU A 58 0.16 -10.76 -7.66
N ASP A 59 -0.20 -12.03 -7.46
CA ASP A 59 -1.02 -12.80 -8.40
C ASP A 59 -2.40 -12.15 -8.59
N GLU A 60 -3.06 -11.75 -7.49
CA GLU A 60 -4.33 -11.03 -7.52
C GLU A 60 -4.20 -9.68 -8.25
N LEU A 61 -3.14 -8.92 -7.96
CA LEU A 61 -2.89 -7.64 -8.62
C LEU A 61 -2.70 -7.84 -10.13
N MET A 62 -1.90 -8.82 -10.54
CA MET A 62 -1.68 -9.13 -11.95
C MET A 62 -2.99 -9.51 -12.64
N TYR A 63 -3.79 -10.37 -12.02
CA TYR A 63 -5.11 -10.75 -12.53
C TYR A 63 -6.01 -9.52 -12.72
N LYS A 64 -6.10 -8.64 -11.72
CA LYS A 64 -6.87 -7.38 -11.80
C LYS A 64 -6.36 -6.44 -12.89
N LEU A 65 -5.04 -6.35 -13.08
CA LEU A 65 -4.46 -5.51 -14.12
C LEU A 65 -4.77 -6.03 -15.53
N LEU A 66 -4.77 -7.35 -15.71
CA LEU A 66 -5.06 -7.98 -17.01
C LEU A 66 -6.54 -7.90 -17.40
N LEU A 67 -7.46 -7.90 -16.45
CA LEU A 67 -8.90 -8.06 -16.72
C LEU A 67 -9.75 -6.77 -16.72
N LYS A 68 -9.10 -5.60 -16.73
CA LYS A 68 -9.67 -4.25 -16.55
C LYS A 68 -10.10 -3.91 -15.13
#